data_AF-A0A945ZV19-F1
#
_entry.id   AF-A0A945ZV19-F1
#
_cell.length_a   1.000
_cell.length_b   1.000
_cell.length_c   1.000
_cell.angle_alpha   90.00
_cell.angle_beta   90.00
_cell.angle_gamma   90.00
#
_symmetry.space_group_name_H-M   'P 1'
#
loop_
_entity.id
_entity.type
_entity.pdbx_description
1 polymer ?
#
loop_
_entity_poly.entity_id
_entity_poly.type
_entity_poly.pdbx_seq_one_letter_code
_entity_poly.pdbx_strand_id
1 'polypeptide(L)'
;MIFKTRVRYFYVYVFLLLFINYGFSQTNTREKLELKRAEIQKEIKKINELLFSNKRKKTAVYSDIENLSLKIQRKEELVKLTNQQINLLNNTIERNQKEEDSLESNVIEIKKAYQEMILKSYKTKSGKSRLMFLLSSESFFQAYKRIQYIKQFSLFRKNQANKILFLINEIEEINKELNFQKTKKEDLLKSNRSIQKSLESEKKESNILAYELRRKEKKYREEIINKQKLSLQIDKEIERLIREAIAKSNKEKNKSDSFNLTPEAKELSKNFVL
;
A
#
# COMPACT_ATOMS: atom_id res chain seq x y z
N MET A 1 43.21 -21.31 -91.62
CA MET A 1 43.71 -20.12 -90.88
C MET A 1 42.60 -19.27 -90.21
N ILE A 2 41.30 -19.54 -90.46
CA ILE A 2 40.16 -18.71 -90.01
C ILE A 2 39.62 -19.11 -88.62
N PHE A 3 39.88 -20.35 -88.16
CA PHE A 3 39.37 -20.85 -86.87
C PHE A 3 40.17 -20.34 -85.66
N LYS A 4 41.50 -20.18 -85.79
CA LYS A 4 42.38 -19.64 -84.74
C LYS A 4 42.10 -18.17 -84.42
N THR A 5 41.69 -17.37 -85.40
CA THR A 5 41.34 -15.96 -85.21
C THR A 5 40.01 -15.80 -84.47
N ARG A 6 38.97 -16.57 -84.81
CA ARG A 6 37.67 -16.51 -84.09
C ARG A 6 37.76 -16.93 -82.62
N VAL A 7 38.54 -17.97 -82.30
CA VAL A 7 38.78 -18.39 -80.91
C VAL A 7 39.56 -17.33 -80.13
N ARG A 8 40.51 -16.62 -80.77
CA ARG A 8 41.26 -15.52 -80.15
C ARG A 8 40.38 -14.32 -79.83
N TYR A 9 39.42 -13.96 -80.70
CA TYR A 9 38.45 -12.89 -80.39
C TYR A 9 37.43 -13.30 -79.32
N PHE A 10 37.06 -14.59 -79.22
CA PHE A 10 36.19 -15.10 -78.17
C PHE A 10 36.83 -14.97 -76.77
N TYR A 11 38.11 -15.34 -76.63
CA TYR A 11 38.83 -15.14 -75.37
C TYR A 11 38.99 -13.66 -74.99
N VAL A 12 39.18 -12.77 -75.97
CA VAL A 12 39.21 -11.31 -75.74
C VAL A 12 37.85 -10.78 -75.30
N TYR A 13 36.74 -11.27 -75.88
CA TYR A 13 35.39 -10.87 -75.50
C TYR A 13 34.99 -11.37 -74.10
N VAL A 14 35.38 -12.60 -73.74
CA VAL A 14 35.19 -13.16 -72.39
C VAL A 14 36.06 -12.42 -71.36
N PHE A 15 37.30 -12.04 -71.73
CA PHE A 15 38.16 -11.23 -70.87
C PHE A 15 37.61 -9.81 -70.68
N LEU A 16 36.98 -9.21 -71.71
CA LEU A 16 36.34 -7.90 -71.63
C LEU A 16 35.06 -7.92 -70.76
N LEU A 17 34.28 -9.00 -70.79
CA LEU A 17 33.07 -9.19 -69.97
C LEU A 17 33.37 -9.42 -68.48
N LEU A 18 34.53 -9.99 -68.13
CA LEU A 18 34.97 -10.17 -66.74
C LEU A 18 35.41 -8.87 -66.05
N PHE A 19 35.72 -7.80 -66.81
CA PHE A 19 36.13 -6.50 -66.24
C PHE A 19 34.96 -5.58 -65.85
N ILE A 20 33.73 -5.86 -66.28
CA ILE A 20 32.58 -4.95 -66.05
C ILE A 20 32.02 -5.07 -64.63
N ASN A 21 32.41 -6.08 -63.85
CA ASN A 21 31.84 -6.34 -62.51
C ASN A 21 32.63 -5.77 -61.31
N TYR A 22 33.68 -4.97 -61.52
CA TYR A 22 34.54 -4.48 -60.41
C TYR A 22 34.20 -3.08 -59.85
N GLY A 23 33.11 -2.44 -60.27
CA GLY A 23 32.86 -1.00 -59.99
C GLY A 23 31.89 -0.61 -58.87
N PHE A 24 31.01 -1.49 -58.37
CA PHE A 24 29.80 -1.04 -57.63
C PHE A 24 29.69 -1.43 -56.13
N SER A 25 30.74 -1.97 -55.51
CA SER A 25 30.61 -2.62 -54.19
C SER A 25 30.92 -1.76 -52.95
N GLN A 26 31.34 -0.49 -53.06
CA GLN A 26 31.86 0.27 -51.90
C GLN A 26 31.06 1.51 -51.46
N THR A 27 30.15 2.03 -52.27
CA THR A 27 29.37 3.25 -51.94
C THR A 27 28.13 2.97 -51.09
N ASN A 28 27.46 1.83 -51.29
CA ASN A 28 26.20 1.48 -50.61
C ASN A 28 26.30 1.27 -49.08
N THR A 29 27.48 0.92 -48.56
CA THR A 29 27.64 0.55 -47.15
C THR A 29 27.73 1.78 -46.24
N ARG A 30 28.35 2.86 -46.73
CA ARG A 30 28.49 4.13 -46.00
C ARG A 30 27.14 4.82 -45.85
N GLU A 31 26.38 4.94 -46.93
CA GLU A 31 25.06 5.56 -46.93
C GLU A 31 24.09 4.84 -45.98
N LYS A 32 24.10 3.50 -45.97
CA LYS A 32 23.31 2.69 -45.02
C LYS A 32 23.69 2.94 -43.56
N LEU A 33 24.98 3.13 -43.26
CA LEU A 33 25.45 3.43 -41.89
C LEU A 33 25.04 4.85 -41.46
N GLU A 34 25.08 5.84 -42.35
CA GLU A 34 24.61 7.20 -42.08
C GLU A 34 23.09 7.26 -41.86
N LEU A 35 22.30 6.54 -42.67
CA LEU A 35 20.85 6.42 -42.46
C LEU A 35 20.54 5.80 -41.09
N LYS A 36 21.26 4.73 -40.73
CA LYS A 36 21.09 4.05 -39.44
C LYS A 36 21.52 4.92 -38.26
N ARG A 37 22.56 5.74 -38.43
CA ARG A 37 22.99 6.75 -37.45
C ARG A 37 21.90 7.81 -37.24
N ALA A 38 21.33 8.35 -38.31
CA ALA A 38 20.24 9.32 -38.25
C ALA A 38 18.98 8.73 -37.58
N GLU A 39 18.67 7.46 -37.84
CA GLU A 39 17.57 6.75 -37.17
C GLU A 39 17.81 6.59 -35.66
N ILE A 40 19.01 6.14 -35.26
CA ILE A 40 19.39 6.01 -33.85
C ILE A 40 19.32 7.36 -33.12
N GLN A 41 19.74 8.46 -33.77
CA GLN A 41 19.63 9.80 -33.18
C GLN A 41 18.18 10.23 -32.97
N LYS A 42 17.29 9.94 -33.94
CA LYS A 42 15.84 10.19 -33.79
C LYS A 42 15.25 9.39 -32.63
N GLU A 43 15.64 8.12 -32.49
CA GLU A 43 15.22 7.26 -31.38
C GLU A 43 15.71 7.79 -30.02
N ILE A 44 16.99 8.20 -29.91
CA ILE A 44 17.54 8.81 -28.69
C ILE A 44 16.77 10.07 -28.32
N LYS A 45 16.45 10.94 -29.28
CA LYS A 45 15.65 12.15 -29.04
C LYS A 45 14.27 11.80 -28.47
N LYS A 46 13.58 10.84 -29.07
CA LYS A 46 12.28 10.36 -28.58
C LYS A 46 12.37 9.75 -27.18
N ILE A 47 13.38 8.95 -26.89
CA ILE A 47 13.58 8.36 -25.55
C ILE A 47 13.92 9.47 -24.52
N ASN A 48 14.68 10.50 -24.90
CA ASN A 48 14.94 11.65 -24.04
C ASN A 48 13.68 12.47 -23.73
N GLU A 49 12.80 12.68 -24.71
CA GLU A 49 11.49 13.31 -24.50
C GLU A 49 10.63 12.49 -23.52
N LEU A 50 10.61 11.16 -23.69
CA LEU A 50 9.93 10.23 -22.78
C LEU A 50 10.54 10.25 -21.38
N LEU A 51 11.87 10.30 -21.26
CA LEU A 51 12.59 10.40 -19.99
C LEU A 51 12.28 11.72 -19.29
N PHE A 52 12.28 12.84 -20.02
CA PHE A 52 11.95 14.15 -19.47
C PHE A 52 10.48 14.25 -19.04
N SER A 53 9.56 13.68 -19.84
CA SER A 53 8.15 13.51 -19.44
C SER A 53 8.04 12.65 -18.18
N ASN A 54 8.77 11.55 -18.09
CA ASN A 54 8.79 10.68 -16.92
C ASN A 54 9.37 11.38 -15.68
N LYS A 55 10.38 12.26 -15.83
CA LYS A 55 10.90 13.10 -14.74
C LYS A 55 9.86 14.10 -14.23
N ARG A 56 9.13 14.77 -15.13
CA ARG A 56 8.02 15.70 -14.76
C ARG A 56 6.86 14.97 -14.08
N LYS A 57 6.49 13.78 -14.58
CA LYS A 57 5.51 12.92 -13.92
C LYS A 57 5.99 12.48 -12.54
N LYS A 58 7.27 12.12 -12.40
CA LYS A 58 7.88 11.74 -11.12
C LYS A 58 7.84 12.88 -10.10
N THR A 59 8.08 14.13 -10.48
CA THR A 59 7.98 15.27 -9.54
C THR A 59 6.54 15.51 -9.08
N ALA A 60 5.56 15.43 -9.99
CA ALA A 60 4.14 15.52 -9.62
C ALA A 60 3.74 14.36 -8.70
N VAL A 61 4.08 13.12 -9.09
CA VAL A 61 3.80 11.92 -8.31
C VAL A 61 4.55 11.91 -6.97
N TYR A 62 5.72 12.55 -6.84
CA TYR A 62 6.38 12.69 -5.53
C TYR A 62 5.57 13.56 -4.58
N SER A 63 4.99 14.67 -5.07
CA SER A 63 4.08 15.48 -4.27
C SER A 63 2.82 14.68 -3.89
N ASP A 64 2.28 13.90 -4.83
CA ASP A 64 1.15 13.00 -4.54
C ASP A 64 1.52 11.91 -3.55
N ILE A 65 2.73 11.34 -3.62
CA ILE A 65 3.26 10.34 -2.69
C ILE A 65 3.48 10.96 -1.31
N GLU A 66 3.95 12.20 -1.22
CA GLU A 66 4.11 12.91 0.07
C GLU A 66 2.74 13.12 0.73
N ASN A 67 1.76 13.62 -0.02
CA ASN A 67 0.39 13.76 0.44
C ASN A 67 -0.23 12.41 0.85
N LEU A 68 0.00 11.36 0.05
CA LEU A 68 -0.45 10.01 0.34
C LEU A 68 0.25 9.41 1.57
N SER A 69 1.54 9.69 1.75
CA SER A 69 2.31 9.29 2.93
C SER A 69 1.77 9.94 4.19
N LEU A 70 1.48 11.25 4.15
CA LEU A 70 0.81 11.95 5.24
C LEU A 70 -0.55 11.34 5.53
N LYS A 71 -1.36 11.06 4.50
CA LYS A 71 -2.66 10.39 4.64
C LYS A 71 -2.54 9.01 5.30
N ILE A 72 -1.57 8.20 4.86
CA ILE A 72 -1.26 6.88 5.42
C ILE A 72 -0.87 7.01 6.90
N GLN A 73 0.02 7.93 7.24
CA GLN A 73 0.45 8.18 8.62
C GLN A 73 -0.74 8.58 9.52
N ARG A 74 -1.62 9.46 9.04
CA ARG A 74 -2.83 9.85 9.78
C ARG A 74 -3.80 8.69 9.98
N LYS A 75 -3.96 7.82 8.98
CA LYS A 75 -4.78 6.61 9.11
C LYS A 75 -4.16 5.60 10.07
N GLU A 76 -2.85 5.42 10.08
CA GLU A 76 -2.16 4.57 11.06
C GLU A 76 -2.34 5.08 12.49
N GLU A 77 -2.20 6.40 12.69
CA GLU A 77 -2.47 7.07 13.96
C GLU A 77 -3.93 6.85 14.40
N LEU A 78 -4.89 7.01 13.50
CA LEU A 78 -6.30 6.76 13.76
C LEU A 78 -6.57 5.29 14.14
N VAL A 79 -5.97 4.32 13.45
CA VAL A 79 -6.08 2.89 13.78
C VAL A 79 -5.51 2.63 15.18
N LYS A 80 -4.36 3.22 15.51
CA LYS A 80 -3.74 3.08 16.83
C LYS A 80 -4.64 3.64 17.95
N LEU A 81 -5.16 4.86 17.77
CA LEU A 81 -6.08 5.49 18.72
C LEU A 81 -7.36 4.67 18.89
N THR A 82 -7.92 4.16 17.78
CA THR A 82 -9.12 3.31 17.81
C THR A 82 -8.87 2.00 18.56
N ASN A 83 -7.70 1.37 18.37
CA ASN A 83 -7.31 0.18 19.13
C ASN A 83 -7.18 0.47 20.64
N GLN A 84 -6.56 1.60 21.00
CA GLN A 84 -6.47 2.03 22.40
C GLN A 84 -7.86 2.26 23.01
N GLN A 85 -8.77 2.91 22.27
CA GLN A 85 -10.15 3.11 22.69
C GLN A 85 -10.90 1.78 22.89
N ILE A 86 -10.73 0.81 21.99
CA ILE A 86 -11.32 -0.54 22.12
C ILE A 86 -10.78 -1.25 23.36
N ASN A 87 -9.48 -1.14 23.65
CA ASN A 87 -8.87 -1.74 24.84
C ASN A 87 -9.41 -1.12 26.14
N LEU A 88 -9.52 0.22 26.20
CA LEU A 88 -10.13 0.90 27.35
C LEU A 88 -11.59 0.47 27.55
N LEU A 89 -12.32 0.31 26.45
CA LEU A 89 -13.71 -0.14 26.48
C LEU A 89 -13.82 -1.61 26.94
N ASN A 90 -12.92 -2.49 26.50
CA ASN A 90 -12.85 -3.88 26.99
C ASN A 90 -12.61 -3.93 28.50
N ASN A 91 -11.67 -3.14 29.03
CA ASN A 91 -11.39 -3.10 30.46
C ASN A 91 -12.60 -2.59 31.26
N THR A 92 -13.33 -1.61 30.70
CA THR A 92 -14.54 -1.07 31.33
C THR A 92 -15.67 -2.10 31.33
N ILE A 93 -15.88 -2.81 30.22
CA ILE A 93 -16.85 -3.90 30.12
C ILE A 93 -16.51 -5.01 31.12
N GLU A 94 -15.24 -5.41 31.22
CA GLU A 94 -14.81 -6.45 32.16
C GLU A 94 -15.05 -6.05 33.62
N ARG A 95 -14.74 -4.79 33.97
CA ARG A 95 -15.01 -4.24 35.31
C ARG A 95 -16.51 -4.24 35.61
N ASN A 96 -17.32 -3.73 34.69
CA ASN A 96 -18.78 -3.67 34.85
C ASN A 96 -19.41 -5.08 34.93
N GLN A 97 -18.88 -6.06 34.18
CA GLN A 97 -19.33 -7.45 34.27
C GLN A 97 -19.03 -8.06 35.64
N LYS A 98 -17.83 -7.83 36.18
CA LYS A 98 -17.48 -8.29 37.54
C LYS A 98 -18.35 -7.63 38.62
N GLU A 99 -18.70 -6.37 38.42
CA GLU A 99 -19.59 -5.62 39.31
C GLU A 99 -21.03 -6.18 39.25
N GLU A 100 -21.54 -6.46 38.04
CA GLU A 100 -22.81 -7.14 37.81
C GLU A 100 -22.85 -8.50 38.51
N ASP A 101 -21.86 -9.37 38.27
CA ASP A 101 -21.79 -10.72 38.85
C ASP A 101 -21.79 -10.66 40.40
N SER A 102 -21.09 -9.67 40.97
CA SER A 102 -21.06 -9.43 42.42
C SER A 102 -22.44 -9.00 42.95
N LEU A 103 -23.11 -8.08 42.26
CA LEU A 103 -24.45 -7.62 42.65
C LEU A 103 -25.48 -8.74 42.53
N GLU A 104 -25.43 -9.56 41.48
CA GLU A 104 -26.29 -10.73 41.32
C GLU A 104 -26.11 -11.72 42.47
N SER A 105 -24.86 -12.03 42.83
CA SER A 105 -24.54 -12.88 43.99
C SER A 105 -25.11 -12.30 45.29
N ASN A 106 -24.93 -11.00 45.53
CA ASN A 106 -25.49 -10.31 46.69
C ASN A 106 -27.02 -10.37 46.73
N VAL A 107 -27.68 -10.22 45.58
CA VAL A 107 -29.13 -10.34 45.47
C VAL A 107 -29.60 -11.76 45.78
N ILE A 108 -28.90 -12.78 45.30
CA ILE A 108 -29.21 -14.19 45.60
C ILE A 108 -29.09 -14.46 47.10
N GLU A 109 -28.01 -14.01 47.73
CA GLU A 109 -27.78 -14.19 49.17
C GLU A 109 -28.88 -13.51 50.01
N ILE A 110 -29.18 -12.23 49.70
CA ILE A 110 -30.21 -11.48 50.41
C ILE A 110 -31.60 -12.09 50.19
N LYS A 111 -31.92 -12.54 48.97
CA LYS A 111 -33.19 -13.23 48.67
C LYS A 111 -33.31 -14.53 49.45
N LYS A 112 -32.23 -15.32 49.55
CA LYS A 112 -32.21 -16.56 50.33
C LYS A 112 -32.41 -16.31 51.82
N ALA A 113 -31.67 -15.36 52.40
CA ALA A 113 -31.82 -14.97 53.81
C ALA A 113 -33.24 -14.43 54.09
N TYR A 114 -33.78 -13.64 53.16
CA TYR A 114 -35.16 -13.14 53.25
C TYR A 114 -36.18 -14.28 53.19
N GLN A 115 -36.03 -15.23 52.27
CA GLN A 115 -36.88 -16.41 52.15
C GLN A 115 -36.86 -17.24 53.44
N GLU A 116 -35.69 -17.53 54.01
CA GLU A 116 -35.56 -18.27 55.26
C GLU A 116 -36.25 -17.56 56.42
N MET A 117 -36.10 -16.24 56.52
CA MET A 117 -36.78 -15.41 57.52
C MET A 117 -38.31 -15.48 57.37
N ILE A 118 -38.82 -15.37 56.14
CA ILE A 118 -40.26 -15.45 55.87
C ILE A 118 -40.79 -16.85 56.20
N LEU A 119 -40.09 -17.90 55.79
CA LEU A 119 -40.47 -19.29 56.05
C LEU A 119 -40.46 -19.62 57.54
N LYS A 120 -39.45 -19.17 58.30
CA LYS A 120 -39.42 -19.27 59.78
C LYS A 120 -40.59 -18.50 60.40
N SER A 121 -40.85 -17.27 59.92
CA SER A 121 -42.00 -16.48 60.38
C SER A 121 -43.35 -17.12 60.05
N TYR A 122 -43.44 -17.91 58.99
CA TYR A 122 -44.67 -18.62 58.60
C TYR A 122 -44.86 -19.91 59.42
N LYS A 123 -43.81 -20.73 59.58
CA LYS A 123 -43.86 -21.96 60.40
C LYS A 123 -44.19 -21.69 61.87
N THR A 124 -43.77 -20.54 62.39
CA THR A 124 -44.11 -20.08 63.75
C THR A 124 -45.49 -19.41 63.85
N LYS A 125 -46.19 -19.25 62.72
CA LYS A 125 -47.51 -18.64 62.61
C LYS A 125 -48.61 -19.69 62.77
N SER A 126 -48.76 -20.26 63.97
CA SER A 126 -50.07 -20.73 64.40
C SER A 126 -51.03 -19.53 64.36
N GLY A 127 -52.23 -19.64 63.79
CA GLY A 127 -53.13 -18.50 63.48
C GLY A 127 -53.50 -17.57 64.65
N LYS A 128 -53.17 -17.93 65.90
CA LYS A 128 -53.34 -17.12 67.12
C LYS A 128 -52.03 -16.48 67.64
N SER A 129 -50.89 -16.73 66.98
CA SER A 129 -49.51 -16.58 67.50
C SER A 129 -49.10 -15.17 67.92
N ARG A 130 -49.40 -14.09 67.16
CA ARG A 130 -48.90 -12.75 67.54
C ARG A 130 -49.65 -12.13 68.70
N LEU A 131 -50.99 -12.17 68.66
CA LEU A 131 -51.80 -11.67 69.76
C LEU A 131 -51.61 -12.56 70.99
N MET A 132 -51.61 -13.89 70.84
CA MET A 132 -51.29 -14.81 71.93
C MET A 132 -49.88 -14.61 72.48
N PHE A 133 -48.87 -14.34 71.64
CA PHE A 133 -47.50 -13.99 72.08
C PHE A 133 -47.44 -12.68 72.86
N LEU A 134 -48.31 -11.72 72.57
CA LEU A 134 -48.41 -10.50 73.37
C LEU A 134 -49.17 -10.76 74.68
N LEU A 135 -50.27 -11.52 74.64
CA LEU A 135 -51.12 -11.84 75.79
C LEU A 135 -50.49 -12.85 76.76
N SER A 136 -49.56 -13.70 76.30
CA SER A 136 -48.78 -14.63 77.14
C SER A 136 -47.59 -13.96 77.83
N SER A 137 -47.64 -12.64 78.01
CA SER A 137 -46.58 -11.91 78.71
C SER A 137 -46.88 -11.93 80.22
N GLU A 138 -45.86 -12.23 81.02
CA GLU A 138 -45.91 -12.26 82.48
C GLU A 138 -46.01 -10.85 83.10
N SER A 139 -45.67 -9.80 82.35
CA SER A 139 -45.78 -8.40 82.79
C SER A 139 -46.03 -7.43 81.64
N PHE A 140 -46.56 -6.25 81.96
CA PHE A 140 -46.75 -5.16 81.00
C PHE A 140 -45.44 -4.73 80.33
N PHE A 141 -44.33 -4.68 81.09
CA PHE A 141 -43.02 -4.36 80.54
C PHE A 141 -42.53 -5.42 79.53
N GLN A 142 -42.79 -6.71 79.80
CA GLN A 142 -42.47 -7.77 78.85
C GLN A 142 -43.32 -7.66 77.58
N ALA A 143 -44.63 -7.37 77.70
CA ALA A 143 -45.52 -7.14 76.57
C ALA A 143 -45.06 -5.95 75.72
N TYR A 144 -44.67 -4.84 76.35
CA TYR A 144 -44.11 -3.66 75.67
C TYR A 144 -42.86 -4.01 74.86
N LYS A 145 -41.90 -4.75 75.45
CA LYS A 145 -40.71 -5.23 74.71
C LYS A 145 -41.10 -6.11 73.52
N ARG A 146 -42.03 -7.06 73.68
CA ARG A 146 -42.52 -7.92 72.59
C ARG A 146 -43.16 -7.13 71.44
N ILE A 147 -43.92 -6.06 71.75
CA ILE A 147 -44.47 -5.14 70.73
C ILE A 147 -43.33 -4.43 69.98
N GLN A 148 -42.32 -3.92 70.69
CA GLN A 148 -41.18 -3.25 70.07
C GLN A 148 -40.40 -4.20 69.15
N TYR A 149 -40.19 -5.46 69.56
CA TYR A 149 -39.56 -6.47 68.69
C TYR A 149 -40.38 -6.75 67.42
N ILE A 150 -41.71 -6.86 67.52
CA ILE A 150 -42.58 -7.05 66.34
C ILE A 150 -42.49 -5.86 65.38
N LYS A 151 -42.44 -4.63 65.91
CA LYS A 151 -42.25 -3.41 65.12
C LYS A 151 -40.89 -3.41 64.41
N GLN A 152 -39.81 -3.66 65.14
CA GLN A 152 -38.46 -3.74 64.58
C GLN A 152 -38.35 -4.82 63.50
N PHE A 153 -38.93 -6.00 63.72
CA PHE A 153 -38.94 -7.09 62.74
C PHE A 153 -39.72 -6.74 61.47
N SER A 154 -40.84 -6.02 61.61
CA SER A 154 -41.62 -5.56 60.45
C SER A 154 -40.87 -4.49 59.65
N LEU A 155 -40.17 -3.59 60.34
CA LEU A 155 -39.31 -2.58 59.71
C LEU A 155 -38.12 -3.23 58.99
N PHE A 156 -37.44 -4.18 59.63
CA PHE A 156 -36.34 -4.93 59.03
C PHE A 156 -36.80 -5.66 57.75
N ARG A 157 -37.98 -6.33 57.79
CA ARG A 157 -38.56 -6.97 56.61
C ARG A 157 -38.82 -6.00 55.45
N LYS A 158 -39.36 -4.81 55.74
CA LYS A 158 -39.58 -3.77 54.74
C LYS A 158 -38.25 -3.28 54.15
N ASN A 159 -37.26 -3.02 54.99
CA ASN A 159 -35.93 -2.56 54.56
C ASN A 159 -35.22 -3.60 53.69
N GLN A 160 -35.31 -4.90 54.03
CA GLN A 160 -34.75 -5.97 53.19
C GLN A 160 -35.41 -6.02 51.81
N ALA A 161 -36.74 -5.90 51.73
CA ALA A 161 -37.44 -5.87 50.45
C ALA A 161 -37.03 -4.65 49.60
N ASN A 162 -36.94 -3.47 50.22
CA ASN A 162 -36.47 -2.26 49.55
C ASN A 162 -35.01 -2.40 49.08
N LYS A 163 -34.14 -3.04 49.87
CA LYS A 163 -32.75 -3.31 49.49
C LYS A 163 -32.66 -4.23 48.28
N ILE A 164 -33.47 -5.29 48.23
CA ILE A 164 -33.54 -6.18 47.06
C ILE A 164 -33.98 -5.40 45.82
N LEU A 165 -35.02 -4.59 45.93
CA LEU A 165 -35.52 -3.79 44.81
C LEU A 165 -34.45 -2.79 44.31
N PHE A 166 -33.76 -2.12 45.23
CA PHE A 166 -32.67 -1.21 44.90
C PHE A 166 -31.56 -1.92 44.11
N LEU A 167 -31.08 -3.08 44.58
CA LEU A 167 -30.03 -3.84 43.91
C LEU A 167 -30.47 -4.36 42.53
N ILE A 168 -31.74 -4.76 42.38
CA ILE A 168 -32.28 -5.18 41.07
C ILE A 168 -32.25 -4.02 40.07
N ASN A 169 -32.66 -2.83 40.50
CA ASN A 169 -32.60 -1.64 39.64
C ASN A 169 -31.15 -1.28 39.27
N GLU A 170 -30.20 -1.42 40.20
CA GLU A 170 -28.78 -1.19 39.94
C GLU A 170 -28.21 -2.17 38.90
N ILE A 171 -28.56 -3.46 39.00
CA ILE A 171 -28.22 -4.48 37.99
C ILE A 171 -28.83 -4.14 36.62
N GLU A 172 -30.07 -3.65 36.57
CA GLU A 172 -30.73 -3.26 35.32
C GLU A 172 -29.99 -2.10 34.63
N GLU A 173 -29.57 -1.09 35.40
CA GLU A 173 -28.81 0.05 34.86
C GLU A 173 -27.42 -0.37 34.38
N ILE A 174 -26.72 -1.23 35.12
CA ILE A 174 -25.43 -1.79 34.69
C ILE A 174 -25.58 -2.60 33.39
N ASN A 175 -26.66 -3.38 33.27
CA ASN A 175 -26.98 -4.13 32.05
C ASN A 175 -27.20 -3.22 30.83
N LYS A 176 -27.94 -2.12 30.99
CA LYS A 176 -28.14 -1.13 29.92
C LYS A 176 -26.81 -0.55 29.48
N GLU A 177 -25.96 -0.14 30.43
CA GLU A 177 -24.64 0.41 30.13
C GLU A 177 -23.72 -0.62 29.46
N LEU A 178 -23.70 -1.87 29.93
CA LEU A 178 -22.94 -2.96 29.31
C LEU A 178 -23.35 -3.20 27.85
N ASN A 179 -24.66 -3.22 27.57
CA ASN A 179 -25.17 -3.40 26.21
C ASN A 179 -24.80 -2.22 25.30
N PHE A 180 -24.88 -0.99 25.81
CA PHE A 180 -24.43 0.20 25.10
C PHE A 180 -22.94 0.13 24.77
N GLN A 181 -22.10 -0.22 25.75
CA GLN A 181 -20.65 -0.37 25.58
C GLN A 181 -20.30 -1.49 24.58
N LYS A 182 -20.97 -2.63 24.64
CA LYS A 182 -20.80 -3.75 23.69
C LYS A 182 -21.11 -3.30 22.26
N THR A 183 -22.24 -2.62 22.05
CA THR A 183 -22.64 -2.10 20.74
C THR A 183 -21.62 -1.10 20.20
N LYS A 184 -21.21 -0.12 21.02
CA LYS A 184 -20.19 0.86 20.66
C LYS A 184 -18.86 0.21 20.30
N LYS A 185 -18.47 -0.87 21.00
CA LYS A 185 -17.27 -1.65 20.68
C LYS A 185 -17.35 -2.28 19.30
N GLU A 186 -18.49 -2.91 18.98
CA GLU A 186 -18.70 -3.54 17.67
C GLU A 186 -18.62 -2.54 16.53
N ASP A 187 -19.17 -1.34 16.71
CA ASP A 187 -19.11 -0.28 15.69
C ASP A 187 -17.68 0.24 15.49
N LEU A 188 -16.93 0.43 16.58
CA LEU A 188 -15.50 0.77 16.51
C LEU A 188 -14.70 -0.32 15.79
N LEU A 189 -14.97 -1.60 16.06
CA LEU A 189 -14.31 -2.72 15.38
C LEU A 189 -14.60 -2.76 13.87
N LYS A 190 -15.86 -2.55 13.48
CA LYS A 190 -16.27 -2.48 12.06
C LYS A 190 -15.57 -1.32 11.35
N SER A 191 -15.59 -0.13 11.95
CA SER A 191 -14.93 1.07 11.41
C SER A 191 -13.43 0.85 11.27
N ASN A 192 -12.77 0.34 12.32
CA ASN A 192 -11.33 0.08 12.32
C ASN A 192 -10.91 -0.94 11.23
N ARG A 193 -11.68 -2.02 11.05
CA ARG A 193 -11.43 -3.00 9.97
C ARG A 193 -11.54 -2.36 8.58
N SER A 194 -12.53 -1.50 8.37
CA SER A 194 -12.71 -0.77 7.10
C SER A 194 -11.51 0.15 6.83
N ILE A 195 -11.08 0.91 7.84
CA ILE A 195 -9.92 1.81 7.76
C ILE A 195 -8.64 1.01 7.46
N GLN A 196 -8.42 -0.12 8.13
CA GLN A 196 -7.26 -0.99 7.88
C GLN A 196 -7.23 -1.52 6.46
N LYS A 197 -8.37 -1.97 5.92
CA LYS A 197 -8.47 -2.43 4.53
C LYS A 197 -8.13 -1.32 3.53
N SER A 198 -8.66 -0.12 3.76
CA SER A 198 -8.35 1.07 2.94
C SER A 198 -6.87 1.48 3.05
N LEU A 199 -6.29 1.39 4.24
CA LEU A 199 -4.88 1.67 4.49
C LEU A 199 -3.97 0.69 3.73
N GLU A 200 -4.32 -0.59 3.73
CA GLU A 200 -3.56 -1.61 3.00
C GLU A 200 -3.60 -1.37 1.48
N SER A 201 -4.77 -1.01 0.93
CA SER A 201 -4.88 -0.67 -0.49
C SER A 201 -4.06 0.58 -0.84
N GLU A 202 -4.12 1.63 -0.02
CA GLU A 202 -3.37 2.87 -0.26
C GLU A 202 -1.85 2.66 -0.19
N LYS A 203 -1.38 1.82 0.74
CA LYS A 203 0.04 1.41 0.80
C LYS A 203 0.47 0.64 -0.44
N LYS A 204 -0.35 -0.30 -0.92
CA LYS A 204 -0.06 -1.06 -2.14
C LYS A 204 0.01 -0.15 -3.35
N GLU A 205 -0.96 0.75 -3.52
CA GLU A 205 -1.02 1.70 -4.62
C GLU A 205 0.20 2.64 -4.63
N SER A 206 0.55 3.21 -3.47
CA SER A 206 1.76 4.04 -3.31
C SER A 206 3.03 3.31 -3.76
N ASN A 207 3.21 2.06 -3.32
CA ASN A 207 4.37 1.25 -3.66
C ASN A 207 4.43 0.90 -5.16
N ILE A 208 3.28 0.57 -5.77
CA ILE A 208 3.20 0.27 -7.20
C ILE A 208 3.58 1.50 -8.03
N LEU A 209 3.01 2.67 -7.71
CA LEU A 209 3.31 3.93 -8.38
C LEU A 209 4.80 4.28 -8.31
N ALA A 210 5.39 4.19 -7.11
CA ALA A 210 6.82 4.43 -6.89
C ALA A 210 7.70 3.46 -7.68
N TYR A 211 7.35 2.17 -7.68
CA TYR A 211 8.08 1.12 -8.39
C TYR A 211 8.02 1.32 -9.92
N GLU A 212 6.85 1.60 -10.48
CA GLU A 212 6.67 1.79 -11.91
C GLU A 212 7.49 2.96 -12.46
N LEU A 213 7.47 4.10 -11.76
CA LEU A 213 8.24 5.27 -12.17
C LEU A 213 9.75 4.98 -12.16
N ARG A 214 10.24 4.32 -11.11
CA ARG A 214 11.65 3.91 -10.99
C ARG A 214 12.03 2.92 -12.09
N ARG A 215 11.17 1.96 -12.40
CA ARG A 215 11.39 0.97 -13.47
C ARG A 215 11.45 1.62 -14.85
N LYS A 216 10.51 2.52 -15.18
CA LYS A 216 10.49 3.26 -16.46
C LYS A 216 11.73 4.14 -16.61
N GLU A 217 12.16 4.83 -15.56
CA GLU A 217 13.39 5.64 -15.59
C GLU A 217 14.63 4.80 -15.86
N LYS A 218 14.78 3.67 -15.15
CA LYS A 218 15.90 2.73 -15.36
C LYS A 218 15.91 2.22 -16.81
N LYS A 219 14.76 1.78 -17.32
CA LYS A 219 14.60 1.29 -18.70
C LYS A 219 15.04 2.35 -19.73
N TYR A 220 14.53 3.58 -19.63
CA TYR A 220 14.91 4.64 -20.58
C TYR A 220 16.39 4.99 -20.51
N ARG A 221 16.98 5.00 -19.30
CA ARG A 221 18.42 5.25 -19.13
C ARG A 221 19.27 4.14 -19.78
N GLU A 222 18.89 2.89 -19.58
CA GLU A 222 19.56 1.74 -20.20
C GLU A 222 19.42 1.77 -21.73
N GLU A 223 18.23 2.09 -22.27
CA GLU A 223 18.01 2.24 -23.70
C GLU A 223 18.87 3.37 -24.31
N ILE A 224 18.95 4.53 -23.65
CA ILE A 224 19.81 5.64 -24.08
C ILE A 224 21.28 5.21 -24.12
N ILE A 225 21.78 4.57 -23.04
CA ILE A 225 23.18 4.13 -22.96
C ILE A 225 23.49 3.12 -24.07
N ASN A 226 22.59 2.17 -24.32
CA ASN A 226 22.78 1.16 -25.36
C ASN A 226 22.78 1.78 -26.76
N LYS A 227 21.88 2.72 -27.04
CA LYS A 227 21.81 3.43 -28.32
C LYS A 227 23.01 4.36 -28.55
N GLN A 228 23.50 5.02 -27.50
CA GLN A 228 24.74 5.82 -27.55
C GLN A 228 25.97 4.95 -27.85
N LYS A 229 26.10 3.78 -27.20
CA LYS A 229 27.17 2.82 -27.52
C LYS A 229 27.10 2.36 -28.98
N LEU A 230 25.90 2.07 -29.48
CA LEU A 230 25.70 1.67 -30.88
C LEU A 230 26.07 2.80 -31.85
N SER A 231 25.68 4.05 -31.56
CA SER A 231 26.08 5.22 -32.35
C SER A 231 27.60 5.34 -32.41
N LEU A 232 28.29 5.26 -31.27
CA LEU A 232 29.76 5.34 -31.21
C LEU A 232 30.45 4.22 -32.00
N GLN A 233 29.86 3.02 -32.04
CA GLN A 233 30.38 1.93 -32.87
C GLN A 233 30.22 2.25 -34.37
N ILE A 234 29.07 2.78 -34.77
CA ILE A 234 28.83 3.21 -36.16
C ILE A 234 29.76 4.36 -36.55
N ASP A 235 29.96 5.35 -35.68
CA ASP A 235 30.86 6.48 -35.91
C ASP A 235 32.30 5.98 -36.13
N LYS A 236 32.79 5.04 -35.32
CA LYS A 236 34.11 4.42 -35.49
C LYS A 236 34.25 3.66 -36.81
N GLU A 237 33.21 2.94 -37.24
CA GLU A 237 33.22 2.25 -38.54
C GLU A 237 33.19 3.23 -39.72
N ILE A 238 32.44 4.32 -39.62
CA ILE A 238 32.44 5.39 -40.63
C ILE A 238 33.83 6.02 -40.72
N GLU A 239 34.46 6.35 -39.59
CA GLU A 239 35.84 6.88 -39.56
C GLU A 239 36.86 5.91 -40.15
N ARG A 240 36.70 4.60 -39.92
CA ARG A 240 37.54 3.57 -40.52
C ARG A 240 37.37 3.55 -42.04
N LEU A 241 36.12 3.54 -42.53
CA LEU A 241 35.82 3.58 -43.97
C LEU A 241 36.35 4.85 -44.64
N ILE A 242 36.27 6.01 -43.98
CA ILE A 242 36.83 7.28 -44.47
C ILE A 242 38.35 7.20 -44.55
N ARG A 243 39.02 6.73 -43.49
CA ARG A 243 40.49 6.55 -43.49
C ARG A 243 40.94 5.60 -44.59
N GLU A 244 40.24 4.49 -44.79
CA GLU A 244 40.52 3.54 -45.85
C GLU A 244 40.32 4.14 -47.24
N ALA A 245 39.26 4.94 -47.44
CA ALA A 245 39.01 5.65 -48.70
C ALA A 245 40.10 6.69 -49.00
N ILE A 246 40.52 7.47 -48.01
CA ILE A 246 41.62 8.45 -48.13
C ILE A 246 42.94 7.74 -48.43
N ALA A 247 43.26 6.65 -47.72
CA ALA A 247 44.49 5.88 -47.93
C ALA A 247 44.54 5.23 -49.31
N LYS A 248 43.42 4.71 -49.83
CA LYS A 248 43.31 4.22 -51.21
C LYS A 248 43.49 5.36 -52.22
N SER A 249 42.81 6.49 -52.03
CA SER A 249 42.95 7.67 -52.90
C SER A 249 44.37 8.22 -52.93
N ASN A 250 45.08 8.24 -51.80
CA ASN A 250 46.46 8.71 -51.72
C ASN A 250 47.44 7.70 -52.33
N LYS A 251 47.20 6.39 -52.20
CA LYS A 251 47.97 5.36 -52.92
C LYS A 251 47.82 5.45 -54.43
N GLU A 252 46.63 5.82 -54.93
CA GLU A 252 46.43 6.06 -56.36
C GLU A 252 46.98 7.41 -56.84
N LYS A 253 47.00 8.44 -55.98
CA LYS A 253 47.55 9.78 -56.27
C LYS A 253 49.08 9.88 -56.26
N ASN A 254 49.82 8.91 -55.72
CA ASN A 254 51.28 8.83 -55.90
C ASN A 254 51.72 8.57 -57.36
N LYS A 255 50.82 8.72 -58.35
CA LYS A 255 51.09 8.77 -59.79
C LYS A 255 50.85 10.15 -60.44
N SER A 256 50.40 11.18 -59.72
CA SER A 256 50.24 12.54 -60.28
C SER A 256 50.17 13.63 -59.20
N ASP A 257 51.16 14.52 -59.20
CA ASP A 257 51.30 15.66 -58.29
C ASP A 257 50.20 16.72 -58.46
N SER A 258 49.20 16.74 -57.55
CA SER A 258 48.34 17.91 -57.24
C SER A 258 47.39 17.60 -56.08
N PHE A 259 47.56 18.28 -54.94
CA PHE A 259 46.66 18.16 -53.78
C PHE A 259 45.42 19.06 -53.95
N ASN A 260 44.41 18.57 -54.66
CA ASN A 260 43.07 19.15 -54.64
C ASN A 260 42.13 18.31 -53.77
N LEU A 261 41.59 18.93 -52.72
CA LEU A 261 40.49 18.38 -51.91
C LEU A 261 39.30 18.06 -52.82
N THR A 262 38.72 16.86 -52.68
CA THR A 262 37.49 16.51 -53.41
C THR A 262 36.35 17.45 -52.98
N PRO A 263 35.40 17.80 -53.87
CA PRO A 263 34.30 18.71 -53.56
C PRO A 263 33.52 18.29 -52.30
N GLU A 264 33.36 16.98 -52.13
CA GLU A 264 32.66 16.32 -51.03
C GLU A 264 33.36 16.51 -49.67
N ALA A 265 34.70 16.59 -49.63
CA ALA A 265 35.47 16.86 -48.40
C ALA A 265 35.38 18.33 -47.94
N LYS A 266 35.20 19.27 -48.88
CA LYS A 266 34.97 20.70 -48.59
C LYS A 266 33.59 20.97 -48.02
N GLU A 267 32.59 20.20 -48.43
CA GLU A 267 31.22 20.33 -47.93
C GLU A 267 31.10 19.77 -46.50
N LEU A 268 31.79 18.67 -46.23
CA LEU A 268 31.84 18.06 -44.91
C LEU A 268 32.54 18.94 -43.86
N SER A 269 33.64 19.63 -44.21
CA SER A 269 34.35 20.51 -43.26
C SER A 269 33.52 21.71 -42.78
N LYS A 270 32.53 22.13 -43.57
CA LYS A 270 31.57 23.17 -43.17
C LYS A 270 30.55 22.68 -42.15
N ASN A 271 30.23 21.37 -42.16
CA ASN A 271 29.23 20.78 -41.26
C ASN A 271 29.80 20.33 -39.90
N PHE A 272 31.11 20.43 -39.67
CA PHE A 272 31.78 20.10 -38.39
C PHE A 272 32.23 21.33 -37.57
N VAL A 273 32.01 22.55 -38.07
CA VAL A 273 32.24 23.79 -37.32
C VAL A 273 30.88 24.33 -36.86
N LEU A 274 30.37 23.74 -35.78
CA LEU A 274 29.37 24.30 -34.84
C LEU A 274 29.19 23.34 -33.66
#